data_AF-A0A1J3FBV2-F1
#
_entry.id   AF-A0A1J3FBV2-F1
#
_cell.length_a   1.000
_cell.length_b   1.000
_cell.length_c   1.000
_cell.angle_alpha   90.00
_cell.angle_beta   90.00
_cell.angle_gamma   90.00
#
_symmetry.space_group_name_H-M   'P 1'
#
loop_
_entity.id
_entity.type
_entity.pdbx_description
1 polymer ?
#
loop_
_entity_poly.entity_id
_entity_poly.type
_entity_poly.pdbx_seq_one_letter_code
_entity_poly.pdbx_strand_id
1 'polypeptide(L)'
;SMQRLQQLSSHLQKEEVSSCPNDEVVICSAVRTSITKGKKGGFKDTAPEYLLSFVLREAAKRAKVNTADVQDIAVGNNLQPGAGEIPNRMAMFLA
;
A
#
# COMPACT_ATOMS: atom_id res chain seq x y z
N SER A 1 15.58 31.90 33.05
CA SER A 1 14.83 30.62 33.16
C SER A 1 13.53 30.64 32.36
N MET A 2 12.75 31.73 32.36
CA MET A 2 11.47 31.82 31.64
C MET A 2 11.54 31.67 30.11
N GLN A 3 12.59 32.16 29.45
CA GLN A 3 12.72 32.06 27.98
C GLN A 3 12.83 30.60 27.49
N ARG A 4 13.49 29.72 28.26
CA ARG A 4 13.57 28.29 27.93
C ARG A 4 12.22 27.57 28.06
N LEU A 5 11.40 27.99 29.03
CA LEU A 5 10.06 27.40 29.21
C LEU A 5 9.11 27.81 28.08
N GLN A 6 9.16 29.05 27.59
CA GLN A 6 8.39 29.49 26.43
C GLN A 6 8.75 28.72 25.16
N GLN A 7 10.05 28.49 24.92
CA GLN A 7 10.51 27.74 23.75
C GLN A 7 10.15 26.24 23.82
N LEU A 8 10.07 25.65 25.01
CA LEU A 8 9.55 24.28 25.16
C LEU A 8 8.04 24.22 24.89
N SER A 9 7.29 25.23 25.32
CA SER A 9 5.84 25.28 25.12
C SER A 9 5.43 25.34 23.64
N SER A 10 6.22 26.00 22.79
CA SER A 10 5.93 26.10 21.35
C SER A 10 6.16 24.79 20.59
N HIS A 11 7.09 23.94 21.04
CA HIS A 11 7.33 22.62 20.43
C HIS A 11 6.38 21.54 20.95
N LEU A 12 5.83 21.74 22.15
CA LEU A 12 4.85 20.85 22.77
C LEU A 12 3.40 21.19 22.39
N GLN A 13 3.18 22.22 21.57
CA GLN A 13 1.87 22.43 20.94
C GLN A 13 1.55 21.21 20.09
N LYS A 14 0.66 20.37 20.61
CA LYS A 14 0.00 19.30 19.89
C LYS A 14 -0.72 19.95 18.71
N GLU A 15 -0.14 19.88 17.52
CA GLU A 15 -0.87 20.19 16.29
C GLU A 15 -2.02 19.20 16.19
N GLU A 16 -3.22 19.62 16.61
CA GLU A 16 -4.44 18.90 16.31
C GLU A 16 -4.73 19.10 14.83
N VAL A 17 -4.19 18.21 14.00
CA VAL A 17 -4.62 18.04 12.61
C VAL A 17 -6.09 17.62 12.66
N SER A 18 -6.98 18.60 12.70
CA SER A 18 -8.43 18.40 12.84
C SER A 18 -9.17 19.36 11.93
N SER A 19 -8.87 19.25 10.65
CA SER A 19 -9.88 19.51 9.63
C SER A 19 -10.12 18.16 8.98
N CYS A 20 -11.33 17.62 9.04
CA CYS A 20 -11.76 16.58 8.10
C CYS A 20 -12.48 17.27 6.94
N PRO A 21 -11.76 17.83 5.96
CA PRO A 21 -12.38 18.15 4.68
C PRO A 21 -12.94 16.87 4.08
N ASN A 22 -14.03 16.98 3.32
CA ASN A 22 -14.65 15.83 2.65
C ASN A 22 -13.72 15.15 1.61
N ASP A 23 -12.52 15.72 1.36
CA ASP A 23 -11.53 15.30 0.37
C ASP A 23 -10.26 14.67 0.98
N GLU A 24 -10.29 14.21 2.23
CA GLU A 24 -9.13 13.53 2.81
C GLU A 24 -8.86 12.16 2.17
N VAL A 25 -7.59 11.92 1.82
CA VAL A 25 -7.14 10.63 1.29
C VAL A 25 -6.85 9.69 2.45
N VAL A 26 -7.61 8.60 2.54
CA VAL A 26 -7.52 7.61 3.62
C VAL A 26 -6.99 6.26 3.14
N ILE A 27 -6.30 5.53 4.02
CA ILE A 27 -5.86 4.15 3.76
C ILE A 27 -6.96 3.19 4.22
N CYS A 28 -7.70 2.60 3.29
CA CYS A 28 -8.78 1.67 3.61
C CYS A 28 -8.29 0.26 4.01
N SER A 29 -7.16 -0.19 3.47
CA SER A 29 -6.61 -1.52 3.71
C SER A 29 -5.10 -1.55 3.44
N ALA A 30 -4.38 -2.36 4.21
CA ALA A 30 -2.97 -2.66 4.00
C ALA A 30 -2.75 -4.18 4.11
N VAL A 31 -2.16 -4.76 3.06
CA VAL A 31 -1.92 -6.20 2.94
C VAL A 31 -0.56 -6.45 2.32
N ARG A 32 0.01 -7.61 2.62
CA ARG A 32 1.27 -8.09 2.02
C ARG A 32 1.29 -9.61 1.96
N THR A 33 2.07 -10.16 1.05
CA THR A 33 2.45 -11.57 1.11
C THR A 33 3.46 -11.82 2.24
N SER A 34 3.69 -13.08 2.58
CA SER A 34 4.90 -13.43 3.33
C SER A 34 6.15 -13.09 2.50
N ILE A 35 7.28 -12.91 3.18
CA ILE A 35 8.57 -12.69 2.52
C ILE A 35 9.35 -13.99 2.64
N THR A 36 9.79 -14.54 1.52
CA THR A 36 10.54 -15.80 1.47
C THR A 36 11.92 -15.58 0.85
N LYS A 37 12.87 -16.50 1.13
CA LYS A 37 14.21 -16.42 0.55
C LYS A 37 14.16 -16.57 -0.97
N GLY A 38 14.86 -15.71 -1.70
CA GLY A 38 15.01 -15.87 -3.16
C GLY A 38 15.61 -17.23 -3.52
N LYS A 39 15.14 -17.83 -4.62
CA LYS A 39 15.56 -19.14 -5.18
C LYS A 39 15.31 -20.38 -4.30
N LYS A 40 15.33 -20.27 -2.97
CA LYS A 40 15.22 -21.39 -2.02
C LYS A 40 13.97 -21.34 -1.12
N GLY A 41 13.22 -20.25 -1.14
CA GLY A 41 12.02 -20.04 -0.32
C GLY A 41 10.75 -20.61 -0.95
N GLY A 42 9.64 -20.47 -0.22
CA GLY A 42 8.33 -21.00 -0.63
C GLY A 42 7.74 -20.40 -1.91
N PHE A 43 8.20 -19.22 -2.33
CA PHE A 43 7.76 -18.58 -3.58
C PHE A 43 8.76 -18.74 -4.73
N LYS A 44 9.71 -19.68 -4.65
CA LYS A 44 10.71 -19.88 -5.71
C LYS A 44 10.11 -20.25 -7.07
N ASP A 45 8.96 -20.93 -7.07
CA ASP A 45 8.26 -21.39 -8.27
C ASP A 45 6.99 -20.57 -8.56
N THR A 46 6.79 -19.45 -7.86
CA THR A 46 5.60 -18.60 -8.00
C THR A 46 5.94 -17.37 -8.82
N ALA A 47 5.23 -17.18 -9.94
CA ALA A 47 5.39 -15.97 -10.75
C ALA A 47 4.78 -14.74 -10.03
N PRO A 48 5.36 -13.54 -10.23
CA PRO A 48 4.97 -12.34 -9.47
C PRO A 48 3.52 -11.91 -9.69
N GLU A 49 2.94 -12.18 -10.85
CA GLU A 49 1.53 -11.89 -11.15
C GLU A 49 0.56 -12.66 -10.25
N TYR A 50 0.91 -13.88 -9.85
CA TYR A 50 0.10 -14.63 -8.87
C TYR A 50 0.23 -14.03 -7.47
N LEU A 51 1.44 -13.66 -7.06
CA LEU A 51 1.64 -13.02 -5.76
C LEU A 51 0.84 -11.71 -5.67
N LEU A 52 0.89 -10.90 -6.73
CA LEU A 52 0.15 -9.65 -6.81
C LEU A 52 -1.37 -9.87 -6.83
N SER A 53 -1.89 -10.88 -7.55
CA SER A 53 -3.33 -11.15 -7.60
C SER A 53 -3.91 -11.50 -6.22
N PHE A 54 -3.18 -12.29 -5.42
CA PHE A 54 -3.57 -12.58 -4.03
C PHE A 54 -3.62 -11.31 -3.18
N VAL A 55 -2.66 -10.41 -3.34
CA VAL A 55 -2.62 -9.14 -2.60
C VAL A 55 -3.79 -8.24 -3.00
N LEU A 56 -4.05 -8.06 -4.30
CA LEU A 56 -5.15 -7.23 -4.78
C LEU A 56 -6.52 -7.74 -4.29
N ARG A 57 -6.75 -9.05 -4.38
CA ARG A 57 -7.97 -9.68 -3.89
C ARG A 57 -8.18 -9.48 -2.39
N GLU A 58 -7.15 -9.73 -1.59
CA GLU A 58 -7.25 -9.56 -0.14
C GLU A 58 -7.32 -8.09 0.28
N ALA A 59 -6.71 -7.18 -0.47
CA ALA A 59 -6.83 -5.73 -0.25
C ALA A 59 -8.28 -5.28 -0.39
N ALA A 60 -8.92 -5.59 -1.52
CA ALA A 60 -10.31 -5.24 -1.82
C ALA A 60 -11.27 -5.87 -0.81
N LYS A 61 -11.06 -7.15 -0.47
CA LYS A 61 -11.87 -7.87 0.51
C LYS A 61 -11.80 -7.25 1.91
N ARG A 62 -10.61 -6.87 2.39
CA ARG A 62 -10.45 -6.22 3.71
C ARG A 62 -10.99 -4.79 3.73
N ALA A 63 -10.82 -4.06 2.62
CA ALA A 63 -11.40 -2.74 2.44
C ALA A 63 -12.93 -2.78 2.27
N LYS A 64 -13.51 -3.96 1.98
CA LYS A 64 -14.92 -4.16 1.63
C LYS A 64 -15.37 -3.30 0.45
N VAL A 65 -14.49 -3.14 -0.54
CA VAL A 65 -14.73 -2.37 -1.76
C VAL A 65 -15.08 -3.32 -2.91
N ASN A 66 -16.04 -2.93 -3.74
CA ASN A 66 -16.33 -3.65 -4.98
C ASN A 66 -15.22 -3.38 -6.00
N THR A 67 -14.70 -4.42 -6.65
CA THR A 67 -13.60 -4.27 -7.61
C THR A 67 -13.96 -3.38 -8.79
N ALA A 68 -15.26 -3.27 -9.14
CA ALA A 68 -15.75 -2.36 -10.17
C ALA A 68 -15.63 -0.86 -9.82
N ASP A 69 -15.51 -0.51 -8.53
CA ASP A 69 -15.39 0.88 -8.08
C ASP A 69 -13.94 1.38 -8.10
N VAL A 70 -12.98 0.49 -8.33
CA VAL A 70 -11.55 0.83 -8.39
C VAL A 70 -11.24 1.49 -9.73
N GLN A 71 -10.81 2.74 -9.69
CA GLN A 71 -10.54 3.55 -10.88
C GLN A 71 -9.11 3.41 -11.40
N ASP A 72 -8.14 3.16 -10.52
CA ASP A 72 -6.74 3.05 -10.88
C ASP A 72 -5.98 2.09 -9.96
N ILE A 73 -4.93 1.46 -10.50
CA ILE A 73 -4.04 0.54 -9.80
C ILE A 73 -2.60 0.85 -10.18
N ALA A 74 -1.86 1.46 -9.24
CA ALA A 74 -0.44 1.70 -9.39
C ALA A 74 0.39 0.57 -8.76
N VAL A 75 1.28 -0.04 -9.54
CA VAL A 75 2.15 -1.14 -9.08
C VAL A 75 3.62 -0.78 -9.29
N GLY A 76 4.41 -0.88 -8.21
CA GLY A 76 5.86 -0.68 -8.26
C GLY A 76 6.60 -2.00 -8.46
N ASN A 77 7.47 -2.06 -9.47
CA ASN A 77 8.35 -3.21 -9.72
C ASN A 77 9.66 -2.77 -10.41
N ASN A 78 10.74 -3.51 -10.15
CA ASN A 78 12.10 -3.12 -10.58
C ASN A 78 12.75 -4.12 -11.57
N LEU A 79 12.63 -5.43 -11.32
CA LEU A 79 13.44 -6.43 -12.04
C LEU A 79 12.79 -6.95 -13.32
N GLN A 80 11.47 -6.82 -13.48
CA GLN A 80 10.82 -7.27 -14.72
C GLN A 80 10.99 -6.23 -15.83
N PRO A 81 11.13 -6.66 -17.10
CA PRO A 81 11.16 -5.76 -18.24
C PRO A 81 9.95 -4.81 -18.26
N GLY A 82 10.16 -3.56 -18.66
CA GLY A 82 9.09 -2.56 -18.75
C GLY A 82 8.36 -2.32 -17.43
N ALA A 83 9.06 -2.42 -16.30
CA ALA A 83 8.49 -2.36 -14.95
C ALA A 83 7.38 -3.41 -14.69
N GLY A 84 7.26 -4.46 -15.50
CA GLY A 84 6.25 -5.49 -15.34
C GLY A 84 4.84 -5.06 -15.73
N GLU A 85 4.67 -4.08 -16.62
CA GLU A 85 3.36 -3.59 -17.08
C GLU A 85 2.40 -4.71 -17.49
N ILE A 86 2.84 -5.63 -18.34
CA ILE A 86 2.06 -6.80 -18.79
C ILE A 86 1.67 -7.73 -17.62
N PRO A 87 2.62 -8.28 -16.82
CA PRO A 87 2.27 -9.17 -15.71
C PRO A 87 1.44 -8.48 -14.62
N ASN A 88 1.62 -7.18 -14.40
CA ASN A 88 0.79 -6.41 -13.46
C ASN A 88 -0.67 -6.35 -13.94
N ARG A 89 -0.89 -6.11 -15.24
CA ARG A 89 -2.24 -6.15 -15.82
C ARG A 89 -2.83 -7.56 -15.82
N MET A 90 -2.02 -8.60 -16.03
CA MET A 90 -2.46 -9.99 -15.88
C MET A 90 -2.89 -10.28 -14.44
N ALA A 91 -2.14 -9.82 -13.44
CA ALA A 91 -2.47 -9.99 -12.03
C ALA A 91 -3.83 -9.37 -11.67
N MET A 92 -4.15 -8.20 -12.25
CA MET A 92 -5.46 -7.56 -12.09
C MET A 92 -6.59 -8.44 -12.59
N PHE A 93 -6.45 -9.09 -13.76
CA PHE A 93 -7.47 -10.02 -14.27
C PHE A 93 -7.55 -11.33 -13.49
N LEU A 94 -6.46 -11.73 -12.83
CA LEU A 94 -6.40 -12.90 -11.97
C LEU A 94 -6.95 -12.67 -10.56
N ALA A 95 -7.09 -11.40 -10.13
CA ALA A 95 -7.52 -10.99 -8.79
C ALA A 95 -9.04 -11.09 -8.65
#